data_AF-A0AAP2DTH5-F1
#
_entry.id   AF-A0AAP2DTH5-F1
#
_cell.length_a   1.000
_cell.length_b   1.000
_cell.length_c   1.000
_cell.angle_alpha   90.00
_cell.angle_beta   90.00
_cell.angle_gamma   90.00
#
_symmetry.space_group_name_H-M   'P 1'
#
loop_
_entity.id
_entity.type
_entity.pdbx_description
1 polymer ?
#
loop_
_entity_poly.entity_id
_entity_poly.type
_entity_poly.pdbx_seq_one_letter_code
_entity_poly.pdbx_strand_id
1 'polypeptide(L)'
;MKTFATLALSFTLLSALSAQSLNPNWKKELNTSLEEFKGCAPNNTGTPTNCTKLQGETLNTVYKVNDFFSPKAGRYMTVNEVAGFLKQNGSWTALGPAYLQETLTQAQQAANENKAVVAIYQNASAVGHVALVLPGALEPSGSWGLNVPNTASFFLPEPGRSFVAKGLSFAFTKIMLKDITFYVRKY
;
A
#
# COMPACT_ATOMS: atom_id res chain seq x y z
N MET A 1 -32.58 -7.38 57.84
CA MET A 1 -31.89 -6.69 56.74
C MET A 1 -31.10 -7.72 55.95
N LYS A 2 -31.49 -7.99 54.69
CA LYS A 2 -30.78 -8.92 53.80
C LYS A 2 -29.97 -8.10 52.80
N THR A 3 -28.65 -8.10 52.95
CA THR A 3 -27.69 -7.50 52.02
C THR A 3 -27.60 -8.37 50.78
N PHE A 4 -28.09 -7.87 49.64
CA PHE A 4 -27.88 -8.47 48.34
C PHE A 4 -26.49 -8.08 47.84
N ALA A 5 -25.62 -9.07 47.66
CA ALA A 5 -24.34 -8.91 46.98
C ALA A 5 -24.57 -9.01 45.46
N THR A 6 -24.51 -7.87 44.77
CA THR A 6 -24.63 -7.81 43.31
C THR A 6 -23.30 -8.21 42.68
N LEU A 7 -23.24 -9.42 42.12
CA LEU A 7 -22.08 -9.93 41.39
C LEU A 7 -22.04 -9.27 40.00
N ALA A 8 -21.19 -8.26 39.82
CA ALA A 8 -20.98 -7.63 38.53
C ALA A 8 -20.09 -8.52 37.65
N LEU A 9 -20.70 -9.22 36.69
CA LEU A 9 -20.01 -10.05 35.70
C LEU A 9 -19.44 -9.14 34.59
N SER A 10 -18.18 -8.75 34.70
CA SER A 10 -17.49 -7.96 33.69
C SER A 10 -17.15 -8.81 32.46
N PHE A 11 -17.92 -8.64 31.39
CA PHE A 11 -17.69 -9.26 30.07
C PHE A 11 -16.60 -8.46 29.34
N THR A 12 -15.34 -8.86 29.48
CA THR A 12 -14.25 -8.30 28.66
C THR A 12 -14.39 -8.79 27.23
N LEU A 13 -14.96 -7.93 26.36
CA LEU A 13 -14.93 -8.11 24.91
C LEU A 13 -13.48 -8.05 24.42
N LEU A 14 -12.84 -9.21 24.30
CA LEU A 14 -11.57 -9.34 23.59
C LEU A 14 -11.88 -9.14 22.10
N SER A 15 -11.67 -7.93 21.59
CA SER A 15 -11.67 -7.68 20.15
C SER A 15 -10.53 -8.47 19.53
N ALA A 16 -10.83 -9.65 18.97
CA ALA A 16 -9.89 -10.39 18.15
C ALA A 16 -9.59 -9.53 16.91
N LEU A 17 -8.50 -8.75 16.98
CA LEU A 17 -7.89 -8.12 15.81
C LEU A 17 -7.54 -9.24 14.85
N SER A 18 -8.40 -9.44 13.86
CA SER A 18 -8.21 -10.45 12.82
C SER A 18 -7.08 -9.94 11.93
N ALA A 19 -5.84 -10.32 12.26
CA ALA A 19 -4.72 -10.12 11.35
C ALA A 19 -4.96 -10.97 10.10
N GLN A 20 -4.96 -10.34 8.93
CA GLN A 20 -5.05 -11.08 7.67
C GLN A 20 -3.81 -11.95 7.52
N SER A 21 -3.97 -13.16 6.98
CA SER A 21 -2.81 -13.97 6.60
C SER A 21 -2.22 -13.44 5.28
N LEU A 22 -0.94 -13.11 5.29
CA LEU A 22 -0.22 -12.80 4.06
C LEU A 22 -0.18 -14.02 3.13
N ASN A 23 0.00 -13.77 1.84
CA ASN A 23 0.39 -14.83 0.92
C ASN A 23 1.83 -15.28 1.24
N PRO A 24 2.09 -16.54 1.64
CA PRO A 24 3.44 -16.98 2.01
C PRO A 24 4.47 -16.86 0.88
N ASN A 25 4.01 -16.85 -0.38
CA ASN A 25 4.86 -16.77 -1.57
C ASN A 25 4.95 -15.35 -2.14
N TRP A 26 4.40 -14.34 -1.46
CA TRP A 26 4.26 -12.99 -1.99
C TRP A 26 5.57 -12.43 -2.54
N LYS A 27 6.72 -12.70 -1.88
CA LYS A 27 8.04 -12.22 -2.34
C LYS A 27 8.39 -12.80 -3.70
N LYS A 28 8.20 -14.10 -3.88
CA LYS A 28 8.51 -14.79 -5.14
C LYS A 28 7.57 -14.29 -6.23
N GLU A 29 6.27 -14.27 -5.95
CA GLU A 29 5.24 -13.85 -6.92
C GLU A 29 5.42 -12.38 -7.34
N LEU A 30 5.68 -11.46 -6.39
CA LEU A 30 5.96 -10.07 -6.73
C LEU A 30 7.21 -9.90 -7.59
N ASN A 31 8.27 -10.67 -7.35
CA ASN A 31 9.46 -10.61 -8.19
C ASN A 31 9.19 -11.18 -9.58
N THR A 32 8.39 -12.25 -9.70
CA THR A 32 7.94 -12.75 -11.00
C THR A 32 7.12 -11.68 -11.75
N SER A 33 6.13 -11.08 -11.07
CA SER A 33 5.35 -9.97 -11.63
C SER A 33 6.20 -8.76 -12.00
N LEU A 34 7.27 -8.47 -11.25
CA LEU A 34 8.21 -7.40 -11.56
C LEU A 34 8.98 -7.67 -12.86
N GLU A 35 9.47 -8.89 -13.05
CA GLU A 35 10.21 -9.25 -14.26
C GLU A 35 9.28 -9.27 -15.50
N GLU A 36 8.06 -9.78 -15.34
CA GLU A 36 7.01 -9.66 -16.36
C GLU A 36 6.70 -8.19 -16.69
N PHE A 37 6.57 -7.34 -15.66
CA PHE A 37 6.33 -5.91 -15.82
C PHE A 37 7.46 -5.20 -16.55
N LYS A 38 8.72 -5.49 -16.22
CA LYS A 38 9.88 -4.89 -16.91
C LYS A 38 9.98 -5.33 -18.37
N GLY A 39 9.49 -6.52 -18.69
CA GLY A 39 9.36 -7.02 -20.06
C GLY A 39 8.31 -6.29 -20.91
N CYS A 40 7.43 -5.48 -20.28
CA CYS A 40 6.53 -4.59 -20.99
C CYS A 40 7.30 -3.43 -21.64
N ALA A 41 7.82 -3.64 -22.85
CA ALA A 41 8.26 -2.53 -23.68
C ALA A 41 7.04 -1.68 -24.10
N PRO A 42 7.11 -0.34 -24.06
CA PRO A 42 6.18 0.50 -24.80
C PRO A 42 6.49 0.31 -26.29
N ASN A 43 5.98 -0.76 -26.89
CA ASN A 43 5.89 -0.80 -28.35
C ASN A 43 5.04 0.41 -28.76
N ASN A 44 5.41 1.09 -29.85
CA ASN A 44 4.82 2.36 -30.35
C ASN A 44 3.31 2.30 -30.70
N THR A 45 2.58 1.30 -30.19
CA THR A 45 1.17 1.01 -30.36
C THR A 45 0.52 0.77 -28.99
N GLY A 46 0.57 1.76 -28.09
CA GLY A 46 -0.12 1.75 -26.80
C GLY A 46 0.48 0.81 -25.75
N THR A 47 0.25 1.13 -24.47
CA THR A 47 0.63 0.28 -23.34
C THR A 47 -0.16 -1.04 -23.42
N PRO A 48 0.48 -2.22 -23.48
CA PRO A 48 -0.23 -3.48 -23.49
C PRO A 48 -1.13 -3.57 -22.26
N THR A 49 -2.39 -4.01 -22.44
CA THR A 49 -3.42 -4.11 -21.39
C THR A 49 -2.97 -4.94 -20.17
N ASN A 50 -1.95 -5.79 -20.35
CA ASN A 50 -1.38 -6.63 -19.29
C ASN A 50 -0.48 -5.85 -18.31
N CYS A 51 0.09 -4.72 -18.71
CA CYS A 51 1.06 -4.00 -17.88
C CYS A 51 0.37 -3.13 -16.82
N THR A 52 -0.81 -2.57 -17.10
CA THR A 52 -1.62 -1.82 -16.12
C THR A 52 -2.24 -2.72 -15.06
N LYS A 53 -2.43 -4.01 -15.37
CA LYS A 53 -2.92 -5.04 -14.44
C LYS A 53 -2.03 -5.17 -13.20
N LEU A 54 -0.72 -5.04 -13.40
CA LEU A 54 0.30 -5.39 -12.40
C LEU A 54 0.35 -4.39 -11.22
N GLN A 55 -0.03 -3.12 -11.40
CA GLN A 55 -0.10 -2.14 -10.29
C GLN A 55 -1.19 -2.51 -9.25
N GLY A 56 -2.38 -2.89 -9.72
CA GLY A 56 -3.48 -3.27 -8.83
C GLY A 56 -3.34 -4.69 -8.27
N GLU A 57 -2.68 -5.59 -9.01
CA GLU A 57 -2.39 -6.96 -8.55
C GLU A 57 -1.42 -7.02 -7.38
N THR A 58 -0.52 -6.04 -7.24
CA THR A 58 0.47 -6.02 -6.14
C THR A 58 -0.19 -6.16 -4.77
N LEU A 59 -1.30 -5.45 -4.57
CA LEU A 59 -2.06 -5.45 -3.32
C LEU A 59 -2.66 -6.84 -3.04
N ASN A 60 -3.26 -7.45 -4.07
CA ASN A 60 -3.85 -8.77 -3.99
C ASN A 60 -2.78 -9.87 -3.79
N THR A 61 -1.64 -9.73 -4.44
CA THR A 61 -0.53 -10.68 -4.36
C THR A 61 0.03 -10.79 -2.94
N VAL A 62 0.21 -9.66 -2.25
CA VAL A 62 0.78 -9.63 -0.90
C VAL A 62 -0.28 -9.90 0.16
N TYR A 63 -1.35 -9.12 0.13
CA TYR A 63 -2.33 -9.06 1.20
C TYR A 63 -3.63 -9.82 0.87
N LYS A 64 -3.79 -10.40 -0.32
CA LYS A 64 -5.07 -11.03 -0.75
C LYS A 64 -6.25 -10.05 -0.68
N VAL A 65 -5.97 -8.78 -0.98
CA VAL A 65 -6.95 -7.68 -1.01
C VAL A 65 -7.11 -7.19 -2.45
N ASN A 66 -8.34 -7.21 -2.95
CA ASN A 66 -8.66 -6.83 -4.33
C ASN A 66 -9.42 -5.48 -4.44
N ASP A 67 -9.27 -4.61 -3.44
CA ASP A 67 -10.02 -3.36 -3.31
C ASP A 67 -9.83 -2.38 -4.50
N PHE A 68 -8.70 -2.47 -5.21
CA PHE A 68 -8.40 -1.61 -6.36
C PHE A 68 -8.81 -2.21 -7.71
N PHE A 69 -9.48 -3.36 -7.73
CA PHE A 69 -10.13 -3.86 -8.93
C PHE A 69 -11.53 -3.26 -9.04
N SER A 70 -11.90 -2.77 -10.22
CA SER A 70 -13.25 -2.28 -10.51
C SER A 70 -14.01 -3.33 -11.32
N PRO A 71 -14.95 -4.09 -10.71
CA PRO A 71 -15.76 -5.06 -11.44
C PRO A 71 -16.58 -4.40 -12.54
N LYS A 72 -17.07 -3.17 -12.29
CA LYS A 72 -17.83 -2.39 -13.27
C LYS A 72 -17.01 -2.04 -14.51
N ALA A 73 -15.73 -1.73 -14.35
CA ALA A 73 -14.84 -1.40 -15.46
C ALA A 73 -14.13 -2.63 -16.05
N GLY A 74 -14.20 -3.79 -15.38
CA GLY A 74 -13.47 -5.00 -15.77
C GLY A 74 -11.94 -4.85 -15.71
N ARG A 75 -11.43 -3.87 -14.95
CA ARG A 75 -9.99 -3.54 -14.87
C ARG A 75 -9.62 -3.01 -13.49
N TYR A 76 -8.32 -2.94 -13.21
CA TYR A 76 -7.80 -2.22 -12.06
C TYR A 76 -7.99 -0.69 -12.20
N MET A 77 -8.16 -0.04 -11.06
CA MET A 77 -8.29 1.41 -10.94
C MET A 77 -7.00 2.12 -11.37
N THR A 78 -7.15 3.23 -12.07
CA THR A 78 -6.09 4.22 -12.28
C THR A 78 -5.69 4.87 -10.96
N VAL A 79 -4.54 5.53 -10.91
CA VAL A 79 -4.09 6.21 -9.67
C VAL A 79 -5.11 7.23 -9.16
N ASN A 80 -5.79 7.95 -10.06
CA ASN A 80 -6.83 8.92 -9.67
C ASN A 80 -8.07 8.23 -9.10
N GLU A 81 -8.48 7.09 -9.67
CA GLU A 81 -9.56 6.28 -9.13
C GLU A 81 -9.19 5.69 -7.75
N VAL A 82 -7.94 5.25 -7.56
CA VAL A 82 -7.42 4.80 -6.25
C VAL A 82 -7.43 5.94 -5.24
N ALA A 83 -6.98 7.14 -5.61
CA ALA A 83 -7.00 8.30 -4.72
C ALA A 83 -8.42 8.68 -4.28
N GLY A 84 -9.38 8.65 -5.22
CA GLY A 84 -10.79 8.85 -4.92
C GLY A 84 -11.34 7.76 -4.00
N PHE A 85 -11.03 6.49 -4.30
CA PHE A 85 -11.44 5.34 -3.51
C PHE A 85 -10.93 5.43 -2.07
N LEU A 86 -9.64 5.71 -1.86
CA LEU A 86 -9.04 5.81 -0.51
C LEU A 86 -9.65 6.92 0.35
N LYS A 87 -10.13 8.01 -0.27
CA LYS A 87 -10.77 9.13 0.43
C LYS A 87 -12.24 8.85 0.79
N GLN A 88 -12.93 8.06 -0.03
CA GLN A 88 -14.38 7.84 0.08
C GLN A 88 -14.73 6.50 0.74
N ASN A 89 -13.87 5.50 0.58
CA ASN A 89 -14.13 4.14 1.04
C ASN A 89 -13.85 4.04 2.55
N GLY A 90 -14.88 3.66 3.31
CA GLY A 90 -14.79 3.50 4.75
C GLY A 90 -13.92 2.33 5.23
N SER A 91 -13.27 1.56 4.35
CA SER A 91 -12.38 0.43 4.71
C SER A 91 -10.91 0.84 4.79
N TRP A 92 -10.56 2.07 4.41
CA TRP A 92 -9.21 2.60 4.51
C TRP A 92 -9.16 3.79 5.45
N THR A 93 -8.00 4.06 6.02
CA THR A 93 -7.80 5.20 6.93
C THR A 93 -6.44 5.81 6.65
N ALA A 94 -6.41 7.14 6.57
CA ALA A 94 -5.18 7.88 6.39
C ALA A 94 -4.32 7.78 7.66
N LEU A 95 -3.04 7.43 7.50
CA LEU A 95 -2.05 7.48 8.58
C LEU A 95 -1.45 8.88 8.71
N GLY A 96 -1.28 9.58 7.58
CA GLY A 96 -0.71 10.91 7.55
C GLY A 96 0.30 11.12 6.40
N PRO A 97 1.03 12.24 6.43
CA PRO A 97 1.97 12.60 5.38
C PRO A 97 3.35 11.94 5.54
N ALA A 98 4.07 11.77 4.44
CA ALA A 98 5.36 11.07 4.41
C ALA A 98 6.56 11.84 5.01
N TYR A 99 6.43 13.17 5.21
CA TYR A 99 7.51 13.96 5.84
C TYR A 99 7.61 13.76 7.36
N LEU A 100 6.69 13.04 7.98
CA LEU A 100 6.72 12.71 9.40
C LEU A 100 7.28 11.31 9.61
N GLN A 101 8.36 11.19 10.39
CA GLN A 101 8.96 9.89 10.73
C GLN A 101 7.97 8.96 11.45
N GLU A 102 7.05 9.52 12.23
CA GLU A 102 5.99 8.77 12.90
C GLU A 102 5.08 8.06 11.89
N THR A 103 4.58 8.77 10.87
CA THR A 103 3.77 8.17 9.79
C THR A 103 4.51 7.01 9.11
N LEU A 104 5.79 7.21 8.79
CA LEU A 104 6.61 6.18 8.14
C LEU A 104 6.74 4.93 9.03
N THR A 105 6.93 5.15 10.34
CA THR A 105 7.03 4.07 11.33
C THR A 105 5.72 3.31 11.47
N GLN A 106 4.60 4.02 11.59
CA GLN A 106 3.26 3.43 11.66
C GLN A 106 2.92 2.63 10.40
N ALA A 107 3.27 3.15 9.22
CA ALA A 107 3.07 2.46 7.95
C ALA A 107 3.85 1.13 7.89
N GLN A 108 5.14 1.13 8.28
CA GLN A 108 5.94 -0.09 8.32
C GLN A 108 5.43 -1.09 9.36
N GLN A 109 5.04 -0.60 10.55
CA GLN A 109 4.48 -1.44 11.60
C GLN A 109 3.18 -2.11 11.14
N ALA A 110 2.26 -1.36 10.53
CA ALA A 110 1.01 -1.92 10.02
C ALA A 110 1.25 -3.00 8.94
N ALA A 111 2.21 -2.79 8.04
CA ALA A 111 2.60 -3.82 7.07
C ALA A 111 3.19 -5.08 7.76
N ASN A 112 3.98 -4.91 8.82
CA ASN A 112 4.51 -6.01 9.62
C ASN A 112 3.43 -6.75 10.42
N GLU A 113 2.32 -6.07 10.74
CA GLU A 113 1.09 -6.66 11.31
C GLU A 113 0.17 -7.26 10.23
N ASN A 114 0.68 -7.47 9.01
CA ASN A 114 -0.02 -8.04 7.86
C ASN A 114 -1.22 -7.21 7.37
N LYS A 115 -1.26 -5.91 7.67
CA LYS A 115 -2.28 -5.00 7.14
C LYS A 115 -1.81 -4.40 5.83
N ALA A 116 -2.72 -4.32 4.86
CA ALA A 116 -2.42 -3.64 3.61
C ALA A 116 -2.19 -2.14 3.82
N VAL A 117 -1.06 -1.63 3.32
CA VAL A 117 -0.66 -0.22 3.45
C VAL A 117 -0.13 0.30 2.11
N VAL A 118 -0.59 1.48 1.71
CA VAL A 118 -0.15 2.15 0.48
C VAL A 118 0.29 3.57 0.74
N ALA A 119 1.30 4.02 -0.01
CA ALA A 119 1.68 5.41 -0.12
C ALA A 119 1.20 5.94 -1.47
N ILE A 120 0.47 7.04 -1.46
CA ILE A 120 -0.05 7.67 -2.68
C ILE A 120 0.48 9.09 -2.81
N TYR A 121 0.99 9.40 -4.00
CA TYR A 121 1.27 10.75 -4.47
C TYR A 121 0.24 11.11 -5.53
N GLN A 122 -0.32 12.31 -5.44
CA GLN A 122 -1.17 12.88 -6.47
C GLN A 122 -0.90 14.39 -6.54
N ASN A 123 -0.47 14.89 -7.69
CA ASN A 123 -0.33 16.33 -7.88
C ASN A 123 -1.63 16.99 -8.37
N ALA A 124 -1.63 18.32 -8.42
CA ALA A 124 -2.78 19.12 -8.86
C ALA A 124 -3.24 18.82 -10.31
N SER A 125 -2.35 18.26 -11.14
CA SER A 125 -2.65 17.85 -12.52
C SER A 125 -3.13 16.41 -12.63
N ALA A 126 -3.49 15.76 -11.51
CA ALA A 126 -3.95 14.38 -11.47
C ALA A 126 -2.94 13.35 -12.03
N VAL A 127 -1.65 13.73 -12.06
CA VAL A 127 -0.56 12.78 -12.24
C VAL A 127 -0.19 12.27 -10.85
N GLY A 128 -0.22 10.95 -10.69
CA GLY A 128 0.03 10.32 -9.41
C GLY A 128 0.77 9.02 -9.56
N HIS A 129 1.17 8.49 -8.41
CA HIS A 129 1.78 7.16 -8.32
C HIS A 129 1.44 6.52 -6.98
N VAL A 130 1.37 5.19 -6.96
CA VAL A 130 1.06 4.39 -5.77
C VAL A 130 2.22 3.43 -5.51
N ALA A 131 2.70 3.39 -4.27
CA ALA A 131 3.65 2.39 -3.80
C ALA A 131 3.00 1.54 -2.71
N LEU A 132 3.26 0.23 -2.75
CA LEU A 132 2.81 -0.70 -1.73
C LEU A 132 3.87 -0.80 -0.64
N VAL A 133 3.47 -0.66 0.63
CA VAL A 133 4.38 -0.96 1.74
C VAL A 133 4.37 -2.46 2.01
N LEU A 134 5.57 -3.02 2.13
CA LEU A 134 5.81 -4.43 2.32
C LEU A 134 6.28 -4.70 3.75
N PRO A 135 6.01 -5.89 4.31
CA PRO A 135 6.63 -6.32 5.55
C PRO A 135 8.16 -6.26 5.45
N GLY A 136 8.82 -5.78 6.50
CA GLY A 136 10.26 -5.58 6.53
C GLY A 136 10.72 -4.60 7.62
N ALA A 137 11.98 -4.18 7.52
CA ALA A 137 12.54 -3.13 8.34
C ALA A 137 12.38 -1.77 7.67
N LEU A 138 12.42 -0.69 8.46
CA LEU A 138 12.66 0.64 7.91
C LEU A 138 14.10 0.71 7.35
N GLU A 139 14.28 1.46 6.28
CA GLU A 139 15.57 1.68 5.63
C GLU A 139 15.97 3.16 5.71
N PRO A 140 17.22 3.50 6.04
CA PRO A 140 17.66 4.90 6.02
C PRO A 140 17.70 5.44 4.59
N SER A 141 17.12 6.62 4.38
CA SER A 141 17.17 7.34 3.10
C SER A 141 18.06 8.57 3.21
N GLY A 142 19.21 8.55 2.52
CA GLY A 142 20.11 9.72 2.47
C GLY A 142 19.50 10.92 1.75
N SER A 143 18.63 10.70 0.75
CA SER A 143 18.00 11.80 0.00
C SER A 143 16.91 12.48 0.83
N TRP A 144 16.17 11.73 1.65
CA TRP A 144 15.09 12.27 2.47
C TRP A 144 15.53 12.68 3.88
N GLY A 145 16.61 12.10 4.41
CA GLY A 145 17.03 12.29 5.80
C GLY A 145 16.09 11.61 6.80
N LEU A 146 15.38 10.55 6.38
CA LEU A 146 14.38 9.83 7.15
C LEU A 146 14.60 8.31 7.03
N ASN A 147 14.10 7.55 7.99
CA ASN A 147 13.98 6.10 7.86
C ASN A 147 12.64 5.77 7.19
N VAL A 148 12.70 5.20 5.99
CA VAL A 148 11.55 5.01 5.10
C VAL A 148 11.10 3.55 5.06
N PRO A 149 9.80 3.27 4.81
CA PRO A 149 9.29 1.91 4.71
C PRO A 149 9.88 1.13 3.54
N ASN A 150 10.00 -0.18 3.73
CA ASN A 150 10.23 -1.17 2.69
C ASN A 150 9.02 -1.23 1.75
N THR A 151 9.22 -1.07 0.44
CA THR A 151 8.12 -0.93 -0.52
C THR A 151 8.34 -1.71 -1.83
N ALA A 152 7.26 -1.90 -2.58
CA ALA A 152 7.26 -2.25 -3.99
C ALA A 152 6.60 -1.15 -4.82
N SER A 153 7.09 -0.96 -6.05
CA SER A 153 6.63 0.10 -6.92
C SER A 153 6.79 -0.28 -8.40
N PHE A 154 5.73 -0.06 -9.18
CA PHE A 154 5.64 -0.43 -10.60
C PHE A 154 5.36 0.81 -11.44
N PHE A 155 6.36 1.31 -12.17
CA PHE A 155 6.27 2.56 -12.93
C PHE A 155 5.88 2.30 -14.38
N LEU A 156 4.62 2.59 -14.75
CA LEU A 156 4.13 2.40 -16.11
C LEU A 156 4.93 3.14 -17.18
N PRO A 157 5.34 4.42 -16.99
CA PRO A 157 6.12 5.13 -18.01
C PRO A 157 7.56 4.63 -18.14
N GLU A 158 8.11 4.01 -17.08
CA GLU A 158 9.51 3.60 -17.01
C GLU A 158 9.63 2.23 -16.32
N PRO A 159 9.20 1.13 -16.95
CA PRO A 159 9.13 -0.18 -16.29
C PRO A 159 10.43 -0.64 -15.66
N GLY A 160 11.58 -0.33 -16.29
CA GLY A 160 12.92 -0.65 -15.78
C GLY A 160 13.27 -0.03 -14.42
N ARG A 161 12.58 1.05 -14.01
CA ARG A 161 12.75 1.66 -12.67
C ARG A 161 11.96 0.96 -11.58
N SER A 162 11.06 0.05 -11.94
CA SER A 162 10.21 -0.68 -10.99
C SER A 162 11.04 -1.59 -10.09
N PHE A 163 10.57 -1.80 -8.88
CA PHE A 163 11.30 -2.56 -7.87
C PHE A 163 10.37 -3.24 -6.87
N VAL A 164 10.93 -4.25 -6.21
CA VAL A 164 10.38 -4.91 -5.04
C VAL A 164 11.46 -4.84 -3.95
N ALA A 165 11.02 -4.56 -2.73
CA ALA A 165 11.86 -4.52 -1.53
C ALA A 165 12.96 -3.44 -1.55
N LYS A 166 12.57 -2.18 -1.74
CA LYS A 166 13.43 -1.01 -1.50
C LYS A 166 12.71 0.05 -0.68
N GLY A 167 13.47 0.91 -0.02
CA GLY A 167 12.94 2.08 0.66
C GLY A 167 12.05 2.97 -0.23
N LEU A 168 10.99 3.52 0.37
CA LEU A 168 10.01 4.39 -0.31
C LEU A 168 10.62 5.53 -1.14
N SER A 169 11.80 6.03 -0.76
CA SER A 169 12.50 7.09 -1.49
C SER A 169 12.96 6.68 -2.89
N PHE A 170 12.88 5.40 -3.26
CA PHE A 170 13.03 4.95 -4.65
C PHE A 170 11.74 5.14 -5.47
N ALA A 171 10.58 5.14 -4.82
CA ALA A 171 9.27 5.35 -5.46
C ALA A 171 9.02 6.83 -5.78
N PHE A 172 9.47 7.73 -4.90
CA PHE A 172 9.16 9.16 -4.98
C PHE A 172 10.39 10.03 -4.74
N THR A 173 10.47 11.16 -5.43
CA THR A 173 11.55 12.13 -5.24
C THR A 173 11.30 13.00 -4.00
N LYS A 174 12.36 13.63 -3.46
CA LYS A 174 12.25 14.47 -2.25
C LYS A 174 11.23 15.60 -2.39
N ILE A 175 11.08 16.18 -3.58
CA ILE A 175 10.13 17.28 -3.83
C ILE A 175 8.67 16.84 -3.68
N MET A 176 8.37 15.55 -3.82
CA MET A 176 7.04 14.98 -3.68
C MET A 176 6.65 14.72 -2.22
N LEU A 177 7.61 14.78 -1.29
CA LEU A 177 7.45 14.31 0.10
C LEU A 177 6.24 14.93 0.82
N LYS A 178 5.95 16.21 0.55
CA LYS A 178 4.82 16.95 1.13
C LYS A 178 3.44 16.51 0.60
N ASP A 179 3.41 15.86 -0.56
CA ASP A 179 2.20 15.48 -1.29
C ASP A 179 1.96 13.96 -1.23
N ILE A 180 2.78 13.22 -0.49
CA ILE A 180 2.60 11.78 -0.26
C ILE A 180 1.80 11.57 1.02
N THR A 181 0.69 10.84 0.90
CA THR A 181 -0.13 10.40 2.04
C THR A 181 -0.13 8.89 2.14
N PHE A 182 -0.04 8.37 3.36
CA PHE A 182 -0.18 6.94 3.64
C PHE A 182 -1.62 6.59 4.02
N TYR A 183 -2.05 5.42 3.55
CA TYR A 183 -3.32 4.81 3.93
C TYR A 183 -3.09 3.37 4.38
N VAL A 184 -3.81 2.97 5.42
CA VAL A 184 -3.87 1.59 5.93
C VAL A 184 -5.28 1.05 5.80
N ARG A 185 -5.40 -0.24 5.47
CA ARG A 185 -6.68 -0.93 5.41
C ARG A 185 -7.14 -1.36 6.80
N LYS A 186 -8.42 -1.17 7.08
CA LYS A 186 -9.12 -1.67 8.27
C LYS A 186 -9.60 -3.10 8.06
N TYR A 187 -9.68 -3.87 9.14
CA TYR A 187 -10.13 -5.27 9.17
C TYR A 187 -11.12 -5.45 10.32
#